data_AF-A0A357CX13-F1
#
_entry.id   AF-A0A357CX13-F1
#
_cell.length_a   1.000
_cell.length_b   1.000
_cell.length_c   1.000
_cell.angle_alpha   90.00
_cell.angle_beta   90.00
_cell.angle_gamma   90.00
#
_symmetry.space_group_name_H-M   'P 1'
#
loop_
_entity.id
_entity.type
_entity.pdbx_description
1 polymer ?
#
loop_
_entity_poly.entity_id
_entity_poly.type
_entity_poly.pdbx_seq_one_letter_code
_entity_poly.pdbx_strand_id
1 'polypeptide(L)'
;GDMARYQGKGVLKAIENVNNVIAGRILEMDAFSQSGIDNAMIVLDGTENKSILGANAVLSVSLAAAKAAASSLGLPLYRYIGGENAHILPVPMMNIL
;
A
#
# COMPACT_ATOMS: atom_id res chain seq x y z
N GLY A 1 19.21 0.37 6.37
CA GLY A 1 19.69 -0.35 5.19
C GLY A 1 21.21 -0.38 5.20
N ASP A 2 21.82 -0.89 4.13
CA ASP A 2 23.28 -0.99 3.99
C ASP A 2 23.94 0.39 3.84
N MET A 3 24.95 0.70 4.67
CA MET A 3 25.67 1.98 4.65
C MET A 3 26.39 2.24 3.31
N ALA A 4 26.85 1.18 2.63
CA ALA A 4 27.49 1.29 1.33
C ALA A 4 26.49 1.71 0.22
N ARG A 5 25.18 1.64 0.48
CA ARG A 5 24.12 1.94 -0.50
C ARG A 5 23.21 3.05 -0.02
N TYR A 6 23.21 4.17 -0.74
CA TYR A 6 22.38 5.34 -0.43
C TYR A 6 22.51 5.80 1.02
N GLN A 7 23.71 5.71 1.61
CA GLN A 7 23.99 6.08 3.01
C GLN A 7 23.04 5.38 4.01
N GLY A 8 22.79 4.09 3.81
CA GLY A 8 21.90 3.32 4.70
C GLY A 8 20.40 3.48 4.40
N LYS A 9 20.01 4.34 3.46
CA LYS A 9 18.60 4.63 3.11
C LYS A 9 17.99 3.69 2.08
N GLY A 10 18.72 2.65 1.66
CA GLY A 10 18.18 1.62 0.78
C GLY A 10 17.02 0.85 1.42
N VAL A 11 16.00 0.54 0.61
CA VAL A 11 14.75 -0.13 1.02
C VAL A 11 14.63 -1.58 0.52
N LEU A 12 15.73 -2.23 0.15
CA LEU A 12 15.71 -3.59 -0.39
C LEU A 12 15.04 -4.61 0.54
N LYS A 13 15.22 -4.48 1.86
CA LYS A 13 14.55 -5.34 2.85
C LYS A 13 13.02 -5.23 2.75
N ALA A 14 12.50 -4.01 2.56
CA ALA A 14 11.06 -3.81 2.39
C ALA A 14 10.56 -4.44 1.07
N ILE A 15 11.34 -4.33 -0.01
CA ILE A 15 11.03 -5.00 -1.29
C ILE A 15 11.01 -6.52 -1.13
N GLU A 16 11.99 -7.08 -0.41
CA GLU A 16 12.05 -8.50 -0.11
C GLU A 16 10.84 -8.96 0.71
N ASN A 17 10.46 -8.19 1.73
CA ASN A 17 9.23 -8.45 2.50
C ASN A 17 7.99 -8.45 1.62
N VAL A 18 7.88 -7.56 0.62
CA VAL A 18 6.77 -7.57 -0.34
C VAL A 18 6.77 -8.86 -1.17
N ASN A 19 7.89 -9.16 -1.82
CA ASN A 19 7.97 -10.25 -2.80
C ASN A 19 7.88 -11.65 -2.17
N ASN A 20 8.47 -11.83 -0.99
CA ASN A 20 8.65 -13.16 -0.40
C ASN A 20 7.69 -13.44 0.76
N VAL A 21 7.23 -12.41 1.47
CA VAL A 21 6.40 -12.59 2.69
C VAL A 21 4.96 -12.15 2.44
N ILE A 22 4.76 -10.89 2.02
CA ILE A 22 3.41 -10.34 1.79
C ILE A 22 2.74 -11.05 0.62
N ALA A 23 3.44 -11.23 -0.51
CA ALA A 23 2.89 -11.87 -1.70
C ALA A 23 2.26 -13.24 -1.37
N GLY A 24 2.96 -14.09 -0.62
CA GLY A 24 2.46 -15.42 -0.24
C GLY A 24 1.18 -15.38 0.60
N ARG A 25 0.92 -14.29 1.34
CA ARG A 25 -0.29 -14.15 2.17
C ARG A 25 -1.50 -13.63 1.39
N ILE A 26 -1.28 -12.80 0.37
CA ILE A 26 -2.36 -12.04 -0.28
C ILE A 26 -2.66 -12.48 -1.72
N LEU A 27 -1.84 -13.33 -2.34
CA LEU A 27 -1.96 -13.69 -3.76
C LEU A 27 -3.33 -14.28 -4.13
N GLU A 28 -3.95 -15.03 -3.20
CA GLU A 28 -5.24 -15.69 -3.40
C GLU A 28 -6.42 -14.87 -2.86
N MET A 29 -6.18 -13.62 -2.43
CA MET A 29 -7.23 -12.76 -1.91
C MET A 29 -7.90 -11.96 -3.02
N ASP A 30 -9.19 -11.70 -2.86
CA ASP A 30 -9.93 -10.82 -3.75
C ASP A 30 -9.44 -9.36 -3.60
N ALA A 31 -8.97 -8.77 -4.70
CA ALA A 31 -8.51 -7.39 -4.79
C ALA A 31 -9.59 -6.36 -4.42
N PHE A 32 -10.88 -6.71 -4.53
CA PHE A 32 -11.99 -5.85 -4.08
C PHE A 32 -12.15 -5.82 -2.56
N SER A 33 -11.56 -6.78 -1.84
CA SER A 33 -11.61 -6.85 -0.37
C SER A 33 -10.48 -6.02 0.25
N GLN A 34 -10.51 -4.70 0.05
CA GLN A 34 -9.46 -3.79 0.53
C GLN A 34 -9.18 -3.96 2.03
N SER A 35 -10.24 -3.91 2.87
CA SER A 35 -10.10 -4.11 4.32
C SER A 35 -9.61 -5.52 4.67
N GLY A 36 -9.95 -6.53 3.86
CA GLY A 36 -9.45 -7.89 4.04
C GLY A 36 -7.94 -7.97 3.81
N ILE A 37 -7.46 -7.43 2.69
CA ILE A 37 -6.03 -7.37 2.34
C ILE A 37 -5.24 -6.59 3.40
N ASP A 38 -5.74 -5.41 3.79
CA ASP A 38 -5.08 -4.57 4.80
C ASP A 38 -4.99 -5.27 6.15
N ASN A 39 -6.07 -5.90 6.62
CA ASN A 39 -6.07 -6.66 7.88
C ASN A 39 -5.15 -7.88 7.80
N ALA A 40 -5.11 -8.59 6.66
CA ALA A 40 -4.21 -9.72 6.48
C ALA A 40 -2.74 -9.28 6.62
N MET A 41 -2.36 -8.13 6.06
CA MET A 41 -1.01 -7.59 6.20
C MET A 41 -0.71 -7.08 7.63
N ILE A 42 -1.70 -6.47 8.30
CA ILE A 42 -1.55 -6.02 9.70
C ILE A 42 -1.30 -7.22 10.62
N VAL A 43 -2.10 -8.28 10.47
CA VAL A 43 -1.94 -9.52 11.24
C VAL A 43 -0.64 -10.22 10.89
N LEU A 44 -0.24 -10.23 9.61
CA LEU A 44 1.01 -10.82 9.15
C LEU A 44 2.24 -10.12 9.75
N ASP A 45 2.21 -8.79 9.88
CA ASP A 45 3.28 -8.05 10.54
C ASP A 45 3.30 -8.33 12.05
N GLY A 46 2.14 -8.37 12.69
CA GLY A 46 2.00 -8.72 14.11
C GLY A 46 2.46 -7.63 15.08
N THR A 47 2.89 -6.45 14.59
CA THR A 47 3.27 -5.31 15.44
C THR A 47 2.35 -4.11 15.22
N GLU A 48 2.14 -3.32 16.27
CA GLU A 48 1.30 -2.11 16.19
C GLU A 48 1.82 -1.10 15.16
N ASN A 49 3.15 -0.97 15.08
CA ASN A 49 3.83 0.05 14.26
C ASN A 49 4.37 -0.46 12.91
N LYS A 50 4.06 -1.69 12.52
CA LYS A 50 4.50 -2.29 11.26
C LYS A 50 6.03 -2.39 11.14
N SER A 51 6.71 -2.71 12.24
CA SER A 51 8.18 -2.70 12.33
C SER A 51 8.85 -3.92 11.73
N ILE A 52 8.13 -5.04 11.54
CA ILE A 52 8.70 -6.28 10.99
C ILE A 52 8.74 -6.24 9.46
N LEU A 53 7.59 -6.00 8.84
CA LEU A 53 7.46 -5.90 7.38
C LEU A 53 7.89 -4.51 6.88
N GLY A 54 7.69 -3.48 7.69
CA GLY A 54 7.88 -2.08 7.33
C GLY A 54 6.58 -1.45 6.82
N ALA A 55 6.22 -0.30 7.39
CA ALA A 55 5.02 0.44 6.97
C ALA A 55 5.02 0.80 5.48
N ASN A 56 6.20 1.05 4.89
CA ASN A 56 6.36 1.30 3.47
C ASN A 56 6.04 0.08 2.60
N ALA A 57 6.40 -1.14 3.05
CA ALA A 57 6.04 -2.38 2.36
C ALA A 57 4.52 -2.58 2.37
N VAL A 58 3.91 -2.51 3.56
CA VAL A 58 2.45 -2.70 3.74
C VAL A 58 1.66 -1.67 2.93
N LEU A 59 2.01 -0.38 3.02
CA LEU A 59 1.30 0.68 2.31
C LEU A 59 1.44 0.54 0.78
N SER A 60 2.62 0.14 0.29
CA SER A 60 2.85 -0.02 -1.15
C SER A 60 1.89 -1.03 -1.77
N VAL A 61 1.69 -2.15 -1.08
CA VAL A 61 0.80 -3.23 -1.52
C VAL A 61 -0.66 -2.85 -1.36
N SER A 62 -1.03 -2.22 -0.23
CA SER A 62 -2.38 -1.71 0.03
C SER A 62 -2.88 -0.79 -1.09
N LEU A 63 -2.05 0.20 -1.49
CA LEU A 63 -2.38 1.13 -2.57
C LEU A 63 -2.36 0.46 -3.95
N ALA A 64 -1.47 -0.51 -4.18
CA ALA A 64 -1.41 -1.25 -5.43
C ALA A 64 -2.67 -2.10 -5.64
N ALA A 65 -3.19 -2.74 -4.59
CA ALA A 65 -4.44 -3.50 -4.62
C ALA A 65 -5.63 -2.60 -5.01
N ALA A 66 -5.79 -1.45 -4.34
CA ALA A 66 -6.85 -0.48 -4.68
C ALA A 66 -6.78 -0.01 -6.13
N LYS A 67 -5.57 0.27 -6.64
CA LYS A 67 -5.35 0.67 -8.03
C LYS A 67 -5.66 -0.46 -9.02
N ALA A 68 -5.27 -1.70 -8.70
CA ALA A 68 -5.57 -2.85 -9.54
C ALA A 68 -7.08 -3.11 -9.63
N ALA A 69 -7.79 -3.03 -8.51
CA ALA A 69 -9.25 -3.17 -8.46
C ALA A 69 -9.98 -2.03 -9.18
N ALA A 70 -9.53 -0.78 -9.04
CA ALA A 70 -10.06 0.34 -9.82
C ALA A 70 -9.85 0.12 -11.34
N SER A 71 -8.64 -0.31 -11.71
CA SER A 71 -8.28 -0.55 -13.11
C SER A 71 -9.06 -1.70 -13.73
N SER A 72 -9.35 -2.77 -12.99
CA SER A 72 -10.13 -3.91 -13.51
C SER A 72 -11.58 -3.54 -13.80
N LEU A 73 -12.12 -2.55 -13.09
CA LEU A 73 -13.46 -1.98 -13.33
C LEU A 73 -13.46 -0.85 -14.36
N GLY A 74 -12.30 -0.43 -14.87
CA GLY A 74 -12.20 0.74 -15.75
C GLY A 74 -12.55 2.06 -15.06
N LEU A 75 -12.46 2.12 -13.73
CA LEU A 75 -12.79 3.30 -12.94
C LEU A 75 -11.54 4.12 -12.61
N PRO A 76 -11.62 5.46 -12.66
CA PRO A 76 -10.64 6.32 -12.01
C PRO A 76 -10.55 6.02 -10.51
N LEU A 77 -9.34 6.03 -9.94
CA LEU A 77 -9.11 5.68 -8.54
C LEU A 77 -9.96 6.48 -7.54
N TYR A 78 -10.16 7.79 -7.78
CA TYR A 78 -10.97 8.63 -6.89
C TYR A 78 -12.44 8.18 -6.83
N ARG A 79 -12.99 7.68 -7.94
CA ARG A 79 -14.35 7.11 -7.98
C ARG A 79 -14.41 5.73 -7.34
N TYR A 80 -13.38 4.91 -7.55
CA TYR A 80 -13.30 3.60 -6.90
C TYR A 80 -13.28 3.74 -5.36
N ILE A 81 -12.50 4.69 -4.83
CA ILE A 81 -12.39 4.90 -3.38
C ILE A 81 -13.60 5.65 -2.81
N GLY A 82 -14.03 6.73 -3.45
CA GLY A 82 -15.05 7.64 -2.90
C GLY A 82 -16.48 7.38 -3.36
N GLY A 83 -16.69 6.39 -4.25
CA GLY A 83 -17.99 6.07 -4.83
C GLY A 83 -18.54 7.15 -5.78
N GLU A 84 -19.84 7.09 -6.04
CA GLU A 84 -20.52 7.98 -7.00
C GLU A 84 -20.46 9.47 -6.59
N ASN A 85 -20.42 9.73 -5.29
CA ASN A 85 -20.39 11.08 -4.73
C ASN A 85 -18.97 11.66 -4.62
N ALA A 86 -17.95 11.03 -5.19
CA ALA A 86 -16.58 11.58 -5.22
C ALA A 86 -16.46 12.72 -6.23
N HIS A 87 -16.79 13.95 -5.84
CA HIS A 87 -16.80 15.13 -6.73
C HIS A 87 -16.21 16.41 -6.12
N ILE A 88 -15.83 16.39 -4.84
CA ILE A 88 -15.27 17.56 -4.15
C ILE A 88 -13.76 17.62 -4.43
N LEU A 89 -13.29 18.74 -4.98
CA LEU A 89 -11.87 19.03 -5.11
C LEU A 89 -11.39 19.83 -3.88
N PRO A 90 -10.30 19.41 -3.21
CA PRO A 90 -9.77 20.13 -2.06
C PRO A 90 -9.06 21.42 -2.49
N VAL A 91 -9.12 22.45 -1.64
CA VAL A 91 -8.31 23.66 -1.83
C VAL A 91 -6.84 23.31 -1.56
N PRO A 92 -5.91 23.56 -2.50
CA PRO A 92 -4.51 23.20 -2.31
C PRO A 92 -3.84 24.11 -1.27
N MET A 93 -3.17 23.49 -0.29
CA MET A 93 -2.21 24.20 0.57
C MET A 93 -0.83 24.15 -0.09
N MET A 94 -0.39 25.26 -0.68
CA MET A 94 0.88 25.34 -1.41
C MET A 94 2.04 25.67 -0.46
N ASN A 95 3.05 24.80 -0.38
CA ASN A 95 4.29 25.13 0.32
C ASN A 95 5.15 26.05 -0.56
N ILE A 96 5.31 27.31 -0.14
CA ILE A 96 5.95 28.38 -0.92
C ILE A 96 7.30 28.85 -0.36
N LEU A 97 7.74 28.29 0.77
CA LEU A 97 9.00 28.59 1.44
C LEU A 97 9.75 27.30 1.76
#